data_AF-A0A4Z0NS27-F1
#
_entry.id   AF-A0A4Z0NS27-F1
#
_cell.length_a   1.000
_cell.length_b   1.000
_cell.length_c   1.000
_cell.angle_alpha   90.00
_cell.angle_beta   90.00
_cell.angle_gamma   90.00
#
_symmetry.space_group_name_H-M   'P 1'
#
loop_
_entity.id
_entity.type
_entity.pdbx_description
1 polymer ?
#
loop_
_entity_poly.entity_id
_entity_poly.type
_entity_poly.pdbx_seq_one_letter_code
_entity_poly.pdbx_strand_id
1 'polypeptide(L)'
;MDAHALWAFALALYGRPGAAPACLALQDEAAADVTLVLYLIWCAETGRPLNAEAVRSADAAVAPWRAAVVAPLRAVRRAMKAPLLPGLATESLRDRIKASEIEAERLALVILAVGAPAPEPSAPEPLAAANRYLDLYAVHLGRPLPPVPREALLRALAEA
;
A
#
# COMPACT_ATOMS: atom_id res chain seq x y z
N MET A 1 -7.13 -16.89 -10.47
CA MET A 1 -6.69 -16.04 -9.34
C MET A 1 -5.76 -15.00 -9.90
N ASP A 2 -6.17 -13.74 -9.92
CA ASP A 2 -5.42 -12.70 -10.60
C ASP A 2 -4.44 -12.00 -9.65
N ALA A 3 -3.32 -12.69 -9.37
CA ALA A 3 -2.21 -12.10 -8.63
C ALA A 3 -1.65 -10.84 -9.31
N HIS A 4 -1.90 -10.68 -10.61
CA HIS A 4 -1.45 -9.52 -11.40
C HIS A 4 -2.46 -8.37 -11.33
N ALA A 5 -3.75 -8.62 -11.06
CA ALA A 5 -4.78 -7.58 -10.96
C ALA A 5 -4.48 -6.56 -9.88
N LEU A 6 -4.09 -7.00 -8.66
CA LEU A 6 -3.80 -6.06 -7.59
C LEU A 6 -2.58 -5.20 -7.92
N TRP A 7 -1.55 -5.76 -8.56
CA TRP A 7 -0.40 -4.99 -8.99
C TRP A 7 -0.75 -3.98 -10.09
N ALA A 8 -1.49 -4.41 -11.12
CA ALA A 8 -1.97 -3.52 -12.18
C ALA A 8 -2.86 -2.40 -11.63
N PHE A 9 -3.76 -2.74 -10.71
CA PHE A 9 -4.58 -1.78 -9.98
C PHE A 9 -3.73 -0.79 -9.18
N ALA A 10 -2.76 -1.29 -8.40
CA ALA A 10 -1.87 -0.45 -7.63
C ALA A 10 -1.15 0.56 -8.52
N LEU A 11 -0.61 0.14 -9.66
CA LEU A 11 0.03 1.04 -10.63
C LEU A 11 -0.95 2.07 -11.19
N ALA A 12 -2.17 1.65 -11.57
CA ALA A 12 -3.19 2.54 -12.10
C ALA A 12 -3.61 3.60 -11.08
N LEU A 13 -3.93 3.18 -9.84
CA LEU A 13 -4.30 4.09 -8.75
C LEU A 13 -3.15 5.05 -8.42
N TYR A 14 -1.92 4.55 -8.33
CA TYR A 14 -0.75 5.39 -8.01
C TYR A 14 -0.46 6.44 -9.09
N GLY A 15 -0.86 6.17 -10.34
CA GLY A 15 -0.80 7.13 -11.44
C GLY A 15 -1.88 8.22 -11.39
N ARG A 16 -2.91 8.10 -10.54
CA ARG A 16 -3.98 9.09 -10.41
C ARG A 16 -3.51 10.31 -9.60
N PRO A 17 -4.02 11.52 -9.93
CA PRO A 17 -3.70 12.73 -9.19
C PRO A 17 -3.93 12.57 -7.69
N GLY A 18 -2.93 12.94 -6.87
CA GLY A 18 -3.04 12.93 -5.42
C GLY A 18 -2.86 11.58 -4.73
N ALA A 19 -2.98 10.44 -5.43
CA ALA A 19 -2.85 9.10 -4.81
C ALA A 19 -1.46 8.84 -4.22
N ALA A 20 -0.41 9.11 -5.00
CA ALA A 20 0.97 8.90 -4.56
C ALA A 20 1.36 9.80 -3.36
N PRO A 21 1.12 11.13 -3.39
CA PRO A 21 1.31 11.98 -2.21
C PRO A 21 0.51 11.52 -0.99
N ALA A 22 -0.75 11.10 -1.19
CA ALA A 22 -1.59 10.60 -0.10
C ALA A 22 -0.99 9.35 0.57
N CYS A 23 -0.57 8.36 -0.23
CA CYS A 23 0.06 7.14 0.30
C CYS A 23 1.33 7.46 1.10
N LEU A 24 2.18 8.37 0.60
CA LEU A 24 3.39 8.79 1.29
C LEU A 24 3.08 9.49 2.61
N ALA A 25 2.10 10.39 2.64
CA ALA A 25 1.68 11.09 3.86
C ALA A 25 1.08 10.11 4.89
N LEU A 26 0.25 9.15 4.47
CA LEU A 26 -0.25 8.09 5.36
C LEU A 26 0.91 7.28 5.98
N GLN A 27 1.93 6.96 5.17
CA GLN A 27 3.11 6.27 5.66
C GLN A 27 3.92 7.11 6.65
N ASP A 28 4.20 8.36 6.33
CA ASP A 28 5.09 9.19 7.14
C ASP A 28 4.40 9.71 8.43
N GLU A 29 3.10 10.00 8.39
CA GLU A 29 2.36 10.55 9.54
C GLU A 29 1.71 9.48 10.44
N ALA A 30 1.31 8.33 9.89
CA ALA A 30 0.65 7.27 10.64
C ALA A 30 1.39 5.93 10.63
N ALA A 31 2.61 5.85 10.07
CA ALA A 31 3.32 4.59 9.87
C ALA A 31 2.49 3.54 9.12
N ALA A 32 1.55 3.99 8.28
CA ALA A 32 0.71 3.11 7.48
C ALA A 32 1.58 2.35 6.47
N ASP A 33 1.25 1.09 6.26
CA ASP A 33 1.86 0.29 5.21
C ASP A 33 1.12 0.54 3.89
N VAL A 34 1.79 1.20 2.95
CA VAL A 34 1.25 1.52 1.63
C VAL A 34 0.79 0.26 0.88
N THR A 35 1.50 -0.87 1.03
CA THR A 35 1.13 -2.14 0.39
C THR A 35 -0.23 -2.63 0.90
N LEU A 36 -0.47 -2.52 2.21
CA LEU A 36 -1.78 -2.86 2.78
C LEU A 36 -2.84 -1.85 2.36
N VAL A 37 -2.55 -0.54 2.41
CA VAL A 37 -3.50 0.50 1.98
C VAL A 37 -3.97 0.23 0.54
N LEU A 38 -3.06 -0.06 -0.39
CA LEU A 38 -3.41 -0.38 -1.78
C LEU A 38 -4.27 -1.64 -1.89
N TYR A 39 -3.98 -2.67 -1.08
CA TYR A 39 -4.80 -3.89 -1.01
C TYR A 39 -6.22 -3.62 -0.51
N LEU A 40 -6.39 -2.78 0.52
CA LEU A 40 -7.71 -2.41 1.03
C LEU A 40 -8.54 -1.68 -0.04
N ILE A 41 -7.91 -0.72 -0.73
CA ILE A 41 -8.57 0.05 -1.78
C ILE A 41 -8.94 -0.83 -2.98
N TRP A 42 -8.08 -1.76 -3.38
CA TRP A 42 -8.40 -2.74 -4.41
C TRP A 42 -9.54 -3.68 -4.00
N CYS A 43 -9.58 -4.13 -2.75
CA CYS A 43 -10.68 -4.95 -2.26
C CYS A 43 -12.00 -4.18 -2.29
N ALA A 44 -11.98 -2.89 -1.95
CA ALA A 44 -13.15 -2.03 -2.05
C ALA A 44 -13.63 -1.88 -3.50
N GLU A 45 -12.72 -1.56 -4.43
CA GLU A 45 -13.03 -1.40 -5.85
C GLU A 45 -13.59 -2.68 -6.49
N THR A 46 -13.06 -3.84 -6.10
CA THR A 46 -13.42 -5.12 -6.69
C THR A 46 -14.52 -5.87 -5.94
N GLY A 47 -15.19 -5.23 -4.97
CA GLY A 47 -16.31 -5.82 -4.23
C GLY A 47 -15.90 -6.98 -3.32
N ARG A 48 -14.67 -7.01 -2.81
CA ARG A 48 -14.16 -8.05 -1.92
C ARG A 48 -14.36 -7.62 -0.46
N PRO A 49 -15.17 -8.35 0.33
CA PRO A 49 -15.53 -7.95 1.69
C PRO A 49 -14.35 -8.10 2.65
N LEU A 50 -14.01 -7.03 3.38
CA LEU A 50 -13.03 -7.11 4.48
C LEU A 50 -13.70 -6.82 5.82
N ASN A 51 -13.40 -7.70 6.79
CA ASN A 51 -13.71 -7.48 8.20
C ASN A 51 -12.39 -7.27 8.99
N ALA A 52 -12.50 -7.01 10.30
CA ALA A 52 -11.32 -6.76 11.13
C ALA A 52 -10.33 -7.93 11.16
N GLU A 53 -10.81 -9.17 11.08
CA GLU A 53 -9.96 -10.36 11.05
C GLU A 53 -9.24 -10.51 9.71
N ALA A 54 -9.92 -10.22 8.60
CA ALA A 54 -9.30 -10.22 7.27
C ALA A 54 -8.17 -9.19 7.18
N VAL A 55 -8.35 -7.98 7.74
CA VAL A 55 -7.30 -6.95 7.79
C VAL A 55 -6.11 -7.41 8.63
N ARG A 56 -6.36 -8.00 9.82
CA ARG A 56 -5.30 -8.59 10.66
C ARG A 56 -4.53 -9.69 9.94
N SER A 57 -5.25 -10.61 9.31
CA SER A 57 -4.67 -11.73 8.56
C SER A 57 -3.83 -11.24 7.37
N ALA A 58 -4.30 -10.21 6.65
CA ALA A 58 -3.56 -9.58 5.56
C ALA A 58 -2.24 -8.96 6.04
N ASP A 59 -2.25 -8.19 7.13
CA ASP A 59 -1.02 -7.63 7.72
C ASP A 59 -0.07 -8.73 8.21
N ALA A 60 -0.59 -9.74 8.90
CA ALA A 60 0.21 -10.87 9.38
C ALA A 60 0.89 -11.65 8.25
N ALA A 61 0.22 -11.80 7.10
CA ALA A 61 0.77 -12.51 5.93
C ALA A 61 1.99 -11.83 5.32
N VAL A 62 2.08 -10.49 5.40
CA VAL A 62 3.18 -9.72 4.80
C VAL A 62 4.15 -9.14 5.82
N ALA A 63 3.80 -9.11 7.11
CA ALA A 63 4.63 -8.53 8.16
C ALA A 63 6.07 -9.10 8.23
N PRO A 64 6.31 -10.42 8.13
CA PRO A 64 7.67 -10.96 8.11
C PRO A 64 8.48 -10.47 6.91
N TRP A 65 7.87 -10.46 5.71
CA TRP A 65 8.51 -10.00 4.48
C TRP A 65 8.81 -8.49 4.51
N ARG A 66 7.84 -7.70 5.00
CA ARG A 66 7.99 -6.26 5.22
C ARG A 66 9.17 -5.96 6.13
N ALA A 67 9.28 -6.66 7.25
CA ALA A 67 10.33 -6.45 8.24
C ALA A 67 11.71 -6.88 7.74
N ALA A 68 11.80 -8.03 7.06
CA ALA A 68 13.08 -8.62 6.65
C ALA A 68 13.62 -8.06 5.32
N VAL A 69 12.75 -7.57 4.42
CA VAL A 69 13.13 -7.21 3.05
C VAL A 69 12.77 -5.78 2.71
N VAL A 70 11.48 -5.42 2.77
CA VAL A 70 11.02 -4.09 2.30
C VAL A 70 11.58 -2.96 3.17
N ALA A 71 11.47 -3.07 4.49
CA ALA A 71 11.94 -2.03 5.41
C ALA A 71 13.47 -1.81 5.33
N PRO A 72 14.33 -2.84 5.28
CA PRO A 72 15.75 -2.66 5.04
C PRO A 72 16.08 -2.00 3.71
N LEU A 73 15.47 -2.42 2.60
CA LEU A 73 15.70 -1.80 1.28
C LEU A 73 15.32 -0.32 1.29
N ARG A 74 14.17 0.00 1.90
CA ARG A 74 13.70 1.37 2.08
C ARG A 74 14.64 2.21 2.94
N ALA A 75 15.16 1.63 4.02
CA ALA A 75 16.12 2.30 4.91
C ALA A 75 17.41 2.63 4.16
N VAL A 76 17.97 1.69 3.40
CA VAL A 76 19.16 1.92 2.57
C VAL A 76 18.89 3.01 1.53
N ARG A 77 17.78 2.93 0.78
CA ARG A 77 17.43 3.95 -0.23
C ARG A 77 17.29 5.35 0.39
N ARG A 78 16.66 5.45 1.57
CA ARG A 78 16.49 6.72 2.30
C ARG A 78 17.85 7.26 2.77
N ALA A 79 18.73 6.42 3.32
CA ALA A 79 20.07 6.81 3.75
C ALA A 79 20.93 7.37 2.60
N MET A 80 20.81 6.77 1.41
CA MET A 80 21.52 7.21 0.19
C MET A 80 21.03 8.54 -0.39
N LYS A 81 19.99 9.19 0.19
CA LYS A 81 19.57 10.53 -0.23
C LYS A 81 20.60 11.60 0.19
N ALA A 82 21.31 11.37 1.29
CA ALA A 82 22.44 12.19 1.69
C ALA A 82 23.73 11.67 1.02
N PRO A 83 24.69 12.54 0.70
CA PRO A 83 25.98 12.12 0.15
C PRO A 83 26.81 11.41 1.24
N LEU A 84 26.77 10.07 1.26
CA LEU A 84 27.54 9.24 2.19
C LEU A 84 28.99 9.03 1.72
N LEU A 85 29.24 9.15 0.41
CA LEU A 85 30.54 9.03 -0.22
C LEU A 85 30.81 10.29 -1.07
N PRO A 86 31.37 11.37 -0.47
CA PRO A 86 31.63 12.61 -1.19
C PRO A 86 32.49 12.39 -2.44
N GLY A 87 32.08 12.97 -3.57
CA GLY A 87 32.80 12.88 -4.85
C GLY A 87 32.49 11.66 -5.72
N LEU A 88 31.64 10.72 -5.25
CA LEU A 88 31.15 9.60 -6.06
C LEU A 88 29.65 9.72 -6.34
N ALA A 89 29.26 9.56 -7.61
CA ALA A 89 27.86 9.45 -8.01
C ALA A 89 27.30 8.10 -7.54
N THR A 90 26.21 8.14 -6.76
CA THR A 90 25.55 6.95 -6.18
C THR A 90 24.11 6.76 -6.66
N GLU A 91 23.63 7.65 -7.52
CA GLU A 91 22.25 7.73 -8.00
C GLU A 91 21.83 6.44 -8.71
N SER A 92 22.68 5.90 -9.60
CA SER A 92 22.40 4.65 -10.32
C SER A 92 22.26 3.45 -9.38
N LEU A 93 23.09 3.36 -8.33
CA LEU A 93 22.95 2.30 -7.32
C LEU A 93 21.67 2.50 -6.50
N ARG A 94 21.37 3.73 -6.10
CA ARG A 94 20.15 4.07 -5.38
C ARG A 94 18.89 3.72 -6.18
N ASP A 95 18.90 3.95 -7.49
CA ASP A 95 17.78 3.61 -8.38
C ASP A 95 17.59 2.10 -8.52
N ARG A 96 18.67 1.32 -8.58
CA ARG A 96 18.58 -0.15 -8.54
C ARG A 96 18.02 -0.66 -7.22
N ILE A 97 18.40 -0.07 -6.09
CA ILE A 97 17.83 -0.42 -4.78
C ILE A 97 16.35 -0.05 -4.70
N LYS A 98 15.97 1.11 -5.26
CA LYS A 98 14.56 1.50 -5.41
C LYS A 98 13.78 0.48 -6.25
N ALA A 99 14.35 0.02 -7.36
CA ALA A 99 13.72 -1.01 -8.19
C ALA A 99 13.54 -2.33 -7.41
N SER A 100 14.55 -2.74 -6.62
CA SER A 100 14.44 -3.91 -5.74
C SER A 100 13.39 -3.75 -4.64
N GLU A 101 13.27 -2.55 -4.03
CA GLU A 101 12.21 -2.25 -3.06
C GLU A 101 10.82 -2.40 -3.68
N ILE A 102 10.60 -1.82 -4.86
CA ILE A 102 9.33 -1.90 -5.59
C ILE A 102 9.01 -3.36 -5.95
N GLU A 103 9.99 -4.13 -6.40
CA GLU A 103 9.78 -5.55 -6.69
C GLU A 103 9.43 -6.35 -5.42
N ALA A 104 10.06 -6.04 -4.29
CA ALA A 104 9.70 -6.66 -3.02
C ALA A 104 8.27 -6.32 -2.57
N GLU A 105 7.81 -5.08 -2.78
CA GLU A 105 6.42 -4.66 -2.54
C GLU A 105 5.44 -5.36 -3.49
N ARG A 106 5.81 -5.54 -4.76
CA ARG A 106 5.01 -6.30 -5.74
C ARG A 106 4.76 -7.73 -5.29
N LEU A 107 5.79 -8.41 -4.78
CA LEU A 107 5.65 -9.77 -4.25
C LEU A 107 4.72 -9.83 -3.03
N ALA A 108 4.75 -8.82 -2.17
CA ALA A 108 3.82 -8.72 -1.06
C ALA A 108 2.37 -8.54 -1.54
N LEU A 109 2.14 -7.71 -2.57
CA LEU A 109 0.82 -7.57 -3.20
C LEU A 109 0.34 -8.89 -3.83
N VAL A 110 1.22 -9.68 -4.45
CA VAL A 110 0.86 -11.01 -4.97
C VAL A 110 0.31 -11.91 -3.87
N ILE A 111 0.98 -11.98 -2.72
CA ILE A 111 0.52 -12.79 -1.58
C ILE A 111 -0.83 -12.29 -1.05
N LEU A 112 -1.01 -10.96 -0.93
CA LEU A 112 -2.28 -10.36 -0.51
C LEU A 112 -3.42 -10.66 -1.48
N ALA A 113 -3.16 -10.58 -2.80
CA ALA A 113 -4.16 -10.89 -3.82
C ALA A 113 -4.59 -12.37 -3.81
N VAL A 114 -3.65 -13.29 -3.55
CA VAL A 114 -3.94 -14.72 -3.40
C VAL A 114 -4.77 -14.99 -2.14
N GLY A 115 -4.48 -14.30 -1.03
CA GLY A 115 -5.24 -14.42 0.21
C GLY A 115 -6.55 -13.64 0.26
N ALA A 116 -6.89 -12.90 -0.81
CA ALA A 116 -8.06 -12.04 -0.83
C ALA A 116 -9.36 -12.85 -0.88
N PRO A 117 -10.42 -12.40 -0.19
CA PRO A 117 -11.73 -13.03 -0.30
C PRO A 117 -12.28 -12.89 -1.73
N ALA A 118 -13.19 -13.80 -2.09
CA ALA A 118 -13.91 -13.72 -3.35
C ALA A 118 -14.75 -12.43 -3.41
N PRO A 119 -14.96 -11.84 -4.61
CA PRO A 119 -15.86 -10.71 -4.76
C PRO A 119 -17.30 -11.14 -4.47
N GLU A 120 -18.08 -10.26 -3.85
CA GLU A 120 -19.49 -10.49 -3.52
C GLU A 120 -20.42 -9.58 -4.35
N PRO A 121 -21.52 -10.10 -4.94
CA PRO A 121 -22.46 -9.30 -5.73
C PRO A 121 -23.16 -8.18 -4.95
N SER A 122 -23.30 -8.35 -3.64
CA SER A 122 -23.94 -7.39 -2.73
C SER A 122 -22.92 -6.50 -2.00
N ALA A 123 -21.70 -6.40 -2.52
CA ALA A 123 -20.68 -5.54 -1.93
C ALA A 123 -21.17 -4.07 -1.94
N PRO A 124 -20.87 -3.29 -0.88
CA PRO A 124 -21.17 -1.87 -0.87
C PRO A 124 -20.46 -1.13 -2.01
N GLU A 125 -20.94 0.06 -2.36
CA GLU A 125 -20.28 0.97 -3.30
C GLU A 125 -18.79 1.17 -2.94
N PRO A 126 -17.88 1.22 -3.93
CA PRO A 126 -16.42 1.24 -3.69
C PRO A 126 -15.94 2.28 -2.69
N LEU A 127 -16.45 3.52 -2.76
CA LEU A 127 -16.04 4.58 -1.82
C LEU A 127 -16.50 4.34 -0.38
N ALA A 128 -17.69 3.77 -0.20
CA ALA A 128 -18.21 3.42 1.11
C ALA A 128 -17.43 2.24 1.71
N ALA A 129 -17.12 1.23 0.89
CA ALA A 129 -16.28 0.10 1.28
C ALA A 129 -14.84 0.57 1.62
N ALA A 130 -14.24 1.41 0.79
CA ALA A 130 -12.89 1.95 1.01
C ALA A 130 -12.79 2.72 2.32
N ASN A 131 -13.75 3.61 2.61
CA ASN A 131 -13.82 4.29 3.89
C ASN A 131 -13.87 3.31 5.07
N ARG A 132 -14.78 2.34 5.02
CA ARG A 132 -14.92 1.33 6.07
C ARG A 132 -13.64 0.52 6.27
N TYR A 133 -12.95 0.14 5.20
CA TYR A 133 -11.72 -0.65 5.30
C TYR A 133 -10.56 0.16 5.86
N LEU A 134 -10.47 1.46 5.52
CA LEU A 134 -9.53 2.37 6.14
C LEU A 134 -9.83 2.58 7.64
N ASP A 135 -11.09 2.56 8.06
CA ASP A 135 -11.46 2.58 9.49
C ASP A 135 -11.04 1.30 10.22
N LEU A 136 -11.30 0.13 9.62
CA LEU A 136 -10.83 -1.14 10.16
C LEU A 136 -9.31 -1.16 10.30
N TYR A 137 -8.60 -0.59 9.33
CA TYR A 137 -7.15 -0.51 9.37
C TYR A 137 -6.64 0.50 10.40
N ALA A 138 -7.29 1.65 10.58
CA ALA A 138 -6.96 2.59 11.65
C ALA A 138 -7.13 1.95 13.04
N VAL A 139 -8.20 1.18 13.24
CA VAL A 139 -8.40 0.39 14.47
C VAL A 139 -7.28 -0.63 14.65
N HIS A 140 -6.90 -1.35 13.60
CA HIS A 140 -5.79 -2.31 13.62
C HIS A 140 -4.44 -1.65 13.99
N LEU A 141 -4.16 -0.46 13.44
CA LEU A 141 -2.96 0.31 13.75
C LEU A 141 -2.98 0.92 15.17
N GLY A 142 -4.13 0.91 15.85
CA GLY A 142 -4.32 1.58 17.13
C GLY A 142 -4.20 3.10 17.05
N ARG A 143 -4.36 3.69 15.86
CA ARG A 143 -4.27 5.14 15.63
C ARG A 143 -5.10 5.57 14.41
N PRO A 144 -5.65 6.80 14.41
CA PRO A 144 -6.38 7.30 13.26
C PRO A 144 -5.44 7.51 12.07
N LEU A 145 -5.96 7.29 10.86
CA LEU A 145 -5.31 7.77 9.64
C LEU A 145 -5.54 9.29 9.49
N PRO A 146 -4.52 10.07 9.10
CA PRO A 146 -4.68 11.51 8.96
C PRO A 146 -5.76 11.83 7.91
N PRO A 147 -6.67 12.77 8.20
CA PRO A 147 -7.88 12.97 7.40
C PRO A 147 -7.56 13.48 5.98
N VAL A 148 -6.63 14.43 5.85
CA VAL A 148 -6.27 15.03 4.56
C VAL A 148 -5.74 14.01 3.54
N PRO A 149 -4.71 13.20 3.85
CA PRO A 149 -4.25 12.19 2.91
C PRO A 149 -5.25 11.05 2.71
N ARG A 150 -6.04 10.69 3.73
CA ARG A 150 -7.15 9.73 3.56
C ARG A 150 -8.17 10.22 2.54
N GLU A 151 -8.63 11.45 2.65
CA GLU A 151 -9.59 12.05 1.71
C GLU A 151 -9.02 12.17 0.30
N ALA A 152 -7.74 12.54 0.17
CA ALA A 152 -7.08 12.60 -1.12
C ALA A 152 -7.02 11.23 -1.82
N LEU A 153 -6.74 10.15 -1.06
CA LEU A 153 -6.76 8.79 -1.59
C LEU A 153 -8.18 8.35 -2.03
N LEU A 154 -9.19 8.70 -1.25
CA LEU A 154 -10.59 8.40 -1.59
C LEU A 154 -11.06 9.19 -2.82
N ARG A 155 -10.64 10.46 -2.98
CA ARG A 155 -10.88 11.23 -4.21
C ARG A 155 -10.22 10.58 -5.41
N ALA A 156 -8.96 10.17 -5.29
CA ALA A 156 -8.27 9.46 -6.37
C ALA A 156 -8.96 8.13 -6.74
N LEU A 157 -9.60 7.44 -5.78
CA LEU A 157 -10.43 6.28 -6.08
C LEU A 157 -11.68 6.65 -6.89
N ALA A 158 -12.36 7.74 -6.53
CA ALA A 158 -13.59 8.20 -7.17
C ALA A 158 -13.41 8.65 -8.63
N GLU A 159 -12.19 9.05 -9.01
CA GLU A 159 -11.82 9.46 -10.37
C GLU A 159 -11.55 8.26 -11.32
N ALA A 160 -11.97 7.05 -10.93
CA ALA A 160 -11.82 5.80 -11.71
C ALA A 160 -12.66 5.76 -12.99
#